data_AF-A0A8X7BKH2-F1
#
_entry.id   AF-A0A8X7BKH2-F1
#
_cell.length_a   1.000
_cell.length_b   1.000
_cell.length_c   1.000
_cell.angle_alpha   90.00
_cell.angle_beta   90.00
_cell.angle_gamma   90.00
#
_symmetry.space_group_name_H-M   'P 1'
#
loop_
_entity.id
_entity.type
_entity.pdbx_description
1 polymer ?
#
loop_
_entity_poly.entity_id
_entity_poly.type
_entity_poly.pdbx_seq_one_letter_code
_entity_poly.pdbx_strand_id
1 'polypeptide(L)'
;MTGKHTRSHFSQLSEFERGLIIGMKTAGWLTRRVAGQVDRSEWAVRNFWEQWTQKGTHTRKTGSGATRKTTRREDRKIVRQALVDPTVTRSTIRADVGVAIVPQTIFRHIAEANLKSKRPFRALPLTQEHRQLRLQWCQARSMWNVTDWQKILFLLMNPGLFWGQMITVYGCGGALASGTIPTYLFYVTLPAQLV
;
A
#
# COMPACT_ATOMS: atom_id res chain seq x y z
N MET A 1 49.09 -30.04 -26.00
CA MET A 1 48.78 -29.45 -24.68
C MET A 1 47.64 -28.46 -24.86
N THR A 2 46.40 -28.86 -24.60
CA THR A 2 45.23 -27.97 -24.70
C THR A 2 45.12 -27.16 -23.42
N GLY A 3 45.65 -25.93 -23.43
CA GLY A 3 45.48 -24.99 -22.33
C GLY A 3 43.99 -24.75 -22.09
N LYS A 4 43.50 -25.11 -20.90
CA LYS A 4 42.13 -24.79 -20.49
C LYS A 4 42.03 -23.26 -20.43
N HIS A 5 41.29 -22.64 -21.34
CA HIS A 5 40.89 -21.24 -21.20
C HIS A 5 39.90 -21.15 -20.03
N THR A 6 40.41 -20.91 -18.82
CA THR A 6 39.61 -20.47 -17.68
C THR A 6 39.08 -19.07 -17.98
N ARG A 7 37.76 -18.91 -18.06
CA ARG A 7 37.15 -17.57 -18.12
C ARG A 7 37.51 -16.86 -16.81
N SER A 8 38.14 -15.69 -16.91
CA SER A 8 38.39 -14.84 -15.75
C SER A 8 37.04 -14.42 -15.14
N HIS A 9 36.79 -14.81 -13.90
CA HIS A 9 35.61 -14.38 -13.17
C HIS A 9 35.81 -12.94 -12.67
N PHE A 10 35.16 -11.98 -13.32
CA PHE A 10 35.25 -10.56 -12.95
C PHE A 10 34.38 -10.28 -11.73
N SER A 11 34.94 -10.47 -10.53
CA SER A 11 34.31 -10.01 -9.29
C SER A 11 34.49 -8.50 -9.11
N GLN A 12 33.48 -7.86 -8.54
CA GLN A 12 33.52 -6.43 -8.24
C GLN A 12 34.50 -6.15 -7.10
N LEU A 13 35.11 -4.95 -7.10
CA LEU A 13 35.92 -4.51 -5.96
C LEU A 13 35.04 -4.37 -4.72
N SER A 14 35.43 -5.04 -3.65
CA SER A 14 34.79 -4.91 -2.34
C SER A 14 35.03 -3.52 -1.76
N GLU A 15 34.23 -3.12 -0.79
CA GLU A 15 34.39 -1.82 -0.13
C GLU A 15 35.74 -1.71 0.60
N PHE A 16 36.19 -2.81 1.21
CA PHE A 16 37.49 -2.91 1.85
C PHE A 16 38.65 -2.75 0.85
N GLU A 17 38.58 -3.45 -0.29
CA GLU A 17 39.59 -3.32 -1.36
C GLU A 17 39.66 -1.88 -1.89
N ARG A 18 38.53 -1.20 -2.02
CA ARG A 18 38.48 0.21 -2.43
C ARG A 18 39.16 1.13 -1.42
N GLY A 19 38.92 0.92 -0.13
CA GLY A 19 39.59 1.67 0.95
C GLY A 19 41.10 1.46 0.93
N LEU A 20 41.55 0.21 0.77
CA LEU A 20 42.97 -0.13 0.63
C LEU A 20 43.62 0.55 -0.58
N ILE A 21 42.95 0.53 -1.73
CA ILE A 21 43.45 1.21 -2.94
C ILE A 21 43.57 2.71 -2.69
N ILE A 22 42.57 3.35 -2.09
CA ILE A 22 42.62 4.78 -1.78
C ILE A 22 43.82 5.09 -0.88
N GLY A 23 43.95 4.38 0.26
CA GLY A 23 45.01 4.62 1.23
C GLY A 23 46.43 4.41 0.67
N MET A 24 46.64 3.34 -0.12
CA MET A 24 47.95 3.10 -0.74
C MET A 24 48.25 4.12 -1.84
N LYS A 25 47.25 4.51 -2.63
CA LYS A 25 47.43 5.50 -3.69
C LYS A 25 47.67 6.91 -3.13
N THR A 26 47.02 7.31 -2.03
CA THR A 26 47.31 8.57 -1.34
C THR A 26 48.70 8.57 -0.71
N ALA A 27 49.21 7.41 -0.28
CA ALA A 27 50.59 7.23 0.18
C ALA A 27 51.63 7.21 -0.96
N GLY A 28 51.24 7.45 -2.22
CA GLY A 28 52.16 7.55 -3.36
C GLY A 28 52.59 6.21 -3.97
N TRP A 29 51.92 5.10 -3.66
CA TRP A 29 52.31 3.79 -4.18
C TRP A 29 52.05 3.65 -5.69
N LEU A 30 52.95 2.91 -6.34
CA LEU A 30 52.81 2.53 -7.76
C LEU A 30 51.62 1.60 -7.96
N THR A 31 50.85 1.82 -9.02
CA THR A 31 49.62 1.07 -9.32
C THR A 31 49.85 -0.44 -9.42
N ARG A 32 50.97 -0.88 -10.00
CA ARG A 32 51.38 -2.29 -10.04
C ARG A 32 51.52 -2.92 -8.66
N ARG A 33 52.14 -2.20 -7.73
CA ARG A 33 52.35 -2.68 -6.35
C ARG A 33 51.03 -2.78 -5.61
N VAL A 34 50.15 -1.80 -5.79
CA VAL A 34 48.78 -1.82 -5.23
C VAL A 34 47.97 -2.99 -5.80
N ALA A 35 48.05 -3.21 -7.11
CA ALA A 35 47.37 -4.31 -7.79
C ALA A 35 47.79 -5.69 -7.25
N GLY A 36 49.09 -5.89 -7.03
CA GLY A 36 49.60 -7.11 -6.39
C GLY A 36 49.16 -7.28 -4.93
N GLN A 37 49.10 -6.18 -4.16
CA GLN A 37 48.69 -6.21 -2.76
C GLN A 37 47.18 -6.52 -2.59
N VAL A 38 46.34 -6.06 -3.52
CA VAL A 38 44.88 -6.23 -3.48
C VAL A 38 44.45 -7.47 -4.28
N ASP A 39 45.39 -8.16 -4.95
CA ASP A 39 45.14 -9.29 -5.87
C ASP A 39 44.11 -8.95 -6.98
N ARG A 40 44.29 -7.80 -7.62
CA ARG A 40 43.41 -7.28 -8.69
C ARG A 40 44.22 -6.84 -9.89
N SER A 41 43.57 -6.74 -11.05
CA SER A 41 44.24 -6.23 -12.26
C SER A 41 44.69 -4.77 -12.08
N GLU A 42 45.86 -4.42 -12.63
CA GLU A 42 46.36 -3.04 -12.64
C GLU A 42 45.35 -2.06 -13.27
N TRP A 43 44.61 -2.52 -14.29
CA TRP A 43 43.57 -1.74 -14.95
C TRP A 43 42.42 -1.40 -14.00
N ALA A 44 41.94 -2.36 -13.19
CA ALA A 44 40.86 -2.13 -12.24
C ALA A 44 41.27 -1.11 -11.17
N VAL A 45 42.51 -1.20 -10.66
CA VAL A 45 43.07 -0.24 -9.69
C VAL A 45 43.19 1.15 -10.31
N ARG A 46 43.74 1.26 -11.53
CA ARG A 46 43.88 2.54 -12.25
C ARG A 46 42.52 3.19 -12.52
N ASN A 47 41.59 2.44 -13.10
CA ASN A 47 40.25 2.95 -13.45
C ASN A 47 39.47 3.38 -12.19
N PHE A 48 39.57 2.62 -11.10
CA PHE A 48 38.97 3.01 -9.83
C PHE A 48 39.63 4.27 -9.24
N TRP A 49 40.96 4.36 -9.23
CA TRP A 49 41.68 5.53 -8.75
C TRP A 49 41.30 6.79 -9.53
N GLU A 50 41.31 6.73 -10.87
CA GLU A 50 40.87 7.83 -11.73
C GLU A 50 39.41 8.23 -11.47
N GLN A 51 38.51 7.24 -11.33
CA GLN A 51 37.12 7.49 -10.99
C GLN A 51 36.98 8.20 -9.63
N TRP A 52 37.74 7.77 -8.62
CA TRP A 52 37.72 8.35 -7.29
C TRP A 52 38.29 9.77 -7.29
N THR A 53 39.42 10.02 -7.95
CA THR A 53 40.00 11.37 -8.07
C THR A 53 39.06 12.34 -8.79
N GLN A 54 38.32 11.87 -9.80
CA GLN A 54 37.36 12.72 -10.52
C GLN A 54 36.05 12.99 -9.76
N LYS A 55 35.51 11.98 -9.07
CA LYS A 55 34.14 12.03 -8.49
C LYS A 55 34.10 12.09 -6.97
N GLY A 56 35.24 11.91 -6.30
CA GLY A 56 35.36 11.84 -4.84
C GLY A 56 34.60 10.69 -4.18
N THR A 57 34.05 9.76 -4.97
CA THR A 57 33.09 8.76 -4.50
C THR A 57 33.63 7.36 -4.76
N HIS A 58 33.73 6.56 -3.71
CA HIS A 58 34.15 5.16 -3.79
C HIS A 58 32.97 4.19 -3.87
N THR A 59 31.74 4.67 -3.70
CA THR A 59 30.52 3.86 -3.80
C THR A 59 30.17 3.59 -5.26
N ARG A 60 29.66 2.38 -5.52
CA ARG A 60 29.23 2.00 -6.87
C ARG A 60 27.88 2.66 -7.16
N LYS A 61 27.73 3.26 -8.34
CA LYS A 61 26.41 3.72 -8.82
C LYS A 61 25.50 2.52 -9.03
N THR A 62 24.25 2.62 -8.58
CA THR A 62 23.21 1.65 -8.91
C THR A 62 23.11 1.54 -10.43
N GLY A 63 23.06 0.31 -10.94
CA GLY A 63 22.89 0.09 -12.38
C GLY A 63 21.53 0.61 -12.83
N SER A 64 21.43 1.03 -14.10
CA SER A 64 20.17 1.50 -14.69
C SER A 64 19.05 0.43 -14.70
N GLY A 65 19.42 -0.85 -14.59
CA GLY A 65 18.48 -1.96 -14.68
C GLY A 65 17.92 -2.14 -16.10
N ALA A 66 16.95 -3.04 -16.23
CA ALA A 66 16.26 -3.27 -17.50
C ALA A 66 15.25 -2.14 -17.77
N THR A 67 15.19 -1.67 -19.01
CA THR A 67 14.20 -0.68 -19.44
C THR A 67 12.78 -1.25 -19.37
N ARG A 68 11.81 -0.40 -19.02
CA ARG A 68 10.40 -0.77 -18.99
C ARG A 68 9.87 -1.05 -20.39
N LYS A 69 8.95 -2.01 -20.50
CA LYS A 69 8.22 -2.30 -21.74
C LYS A 69 7.10 -1.29 -22.02
N THR A 70 6.62 -0.60 -20.98
CA THR A 70 5.54 0.37 -21.08
C THR A 70 6.09 1.79 -21.22
N THR A 71 5.35 2.62 -21.94
CA THR A 71 5.62 4.06 -22.03
C THR A 71 4.90 4.83 -20.92
N ARG A 72 5.40 6.04 -20.60
CA ARG A 72 4.74 6.93 -19.61
C ARG A 72 3.29 7.28 -19.99
N ARG A 73 2.93 7.20 -21.27
CA ARG A 73 1.54 7.42 -21.72
C ARG A 73 0.65 6.23 -21.39
N GLU A 74 1.14 5.02 -21.60
CA GLU A 74 0.45 3.78 -21.23
C GLU A 74 0.28 3.65 -19.72
N ASP A 75 1.33 3.93 -18.94
CA ASP A 75 1.26 3.91 -17.47
C ASP A 75 0.15 4.84 -16.95
N ARG A 76 0.05 6.06 -17.51
CA ARG A 76 -1.03 6.99 -17.19
C ARG A 76 -2.41 6.47 -17.59
N LYS A 77 -2.51 5.76 -18.71
CA LYS A 77 -3.77 5.15 -19.16
C LYS A 77 -4.21 4.06 -18.18
N ILE A 78 -3.28 3.19 -17.75
CA ILE A 78 -3.51 2.14 -16.75
C ILE A 78 -4.07 2.74 -15.46
N VAL A 79 -3.39 3.75 -14.91
CA VAL A 79 -3.80 4.39 -13.65
C VAL A 79 -5.16 5.08 -13.80
N ARG A 80 -5.40 5.76 -14.93
CA ARG A 80 -6.69 6.41 -15.20
C ARG A 80 -7.83 5.41 -15.24
N GLN A 81 -7.67 4.27 -15.91
CA GLN A 81 -8.71 3.26 -15.98
C GLN A 81 -9.07 2.70 -14.60
N ALA A 82 -8.07 2.43 -13.76
CA ALA A 82 -8.29 1.97 -12.39
C ALA A 82 -8.97 3.02 -11.49
N LEU A 83 -8.83 4.32 -11.80
CA LEU A 83 -9.49 5.41 -11.08
C LEU A 83 -10.94 5.62 -11.52
N VAL A 84 -11.20 5.53 -12.83
CA VAL A 84 -12.55 5.73 -13.39
C VAL A 84 -13.48 4.59 -12.98
N ASP A 85 -13.00 3.35 -13.06
CA ASP A 85 -13.75 2.18 -12.63
C ASP A 85 -12.87 1.31 -11.71
N PRO A 86 -13.03 1.42 -10.37
CA PRO A 86 -12.29 0.62 -9.41
C PRO A 86 -12.58 -0.89 -9.46
N THR A 87 -13.60 -1.33 -10.22
CA THR A 87 -13.98 -2.74 -10.35
C THR A 87 -13.37 -3.43 -11.59
N VAL A 88 -12.75 -2.65 -12.48
CA VAL A 88 -12.17 -3.15 -13.72
C VAL A 88 -11.05 -4.17 -13.45
N THR A 89 -11.02 -5.25 -14.23
CA THR A 89 -10.00 -6.29 -14.07
C THR A 89 -8.68 -5.89 -14.74
N ARG A 90 -7.58 -6.49 -14.28
CA ARG A 90 -6.26 -6.29 -14.90
C ARG A 90 -6.22 -6.79 -16.35
N SER A 91 -6.98 -7.84 -16.68
CA SER A 91 -7.03 -8.41 -18.03
C SER A 91 -7.74 -7.48 -19.01
N THR A 92 -8.81 -6.80 -18.56
CA THR A 92 -9.52 -5.81 -19.38
C THR A 92 -8.67 -4.55 -19.59
N ILE A 93 -8.00 -4.04 -18.54
CA ILE A 93 -7.01 -2.96 -18.69
C ILE A 93 -5.91 -3.36 -19.70
N ARG A 94 -5.43 -4.61 -19.66
CA ARG A 94 -4.42 -5.09 -20.62
C ARG A 94 -4.93 -4.99 -22.06
N ALA A 95 -6.14 -5.49 -22.31
CA ALA A 95 -6.73 -5.49 -23.64
C ALA A 95 -6.84 -4.06 -24.18
N ASP A 96 -7.25 -3.11 -23.34
CA ASP A 96 -7.41 -1.71 -23.74
C ASP A 96 -6.09 -0.99 -24.00
N VAL A 97 -5.04 -1.30 -23.23
CA VAL A 97 -3.73 -0.67 -23.40
C VAL A 97 -3.03 -1.17 -24.67
N GLY A 98 -3.30 -2.42 -25.09
CA GLY A 98 -2.81 -2.96 -26.36
C GLY A 98 -1.33 -3.32 -26.36
N VAL A 99 -0.69 -3.36 -25.19
CA VAL A 99 0.74 -3.69 -25.04
C VAL A 99 0.88 -5.15 -24.60
N ALA A 100 1.87 -5.85 -25.15
CA ALA A 100 2.21 -7.22 -24.79
C ALA A 100 2.85 -7.31 -23.38
N ILE A 101 2.04 -7.12 -22.35
CA ILE A 101 2.43 -7.20 -20.93
C ILE A 101 1.60 -8.24 -20.17
N VAL A 102 2.22 -8.85 -19.16
CA VAL A 102 1.51 -9.74 -18.22
C VAL A 102 0.64 -8.91 -17.28
N PRO A 103 -0.56 -9.35 -16.87
CA PRO A 103 -1.43 -8.62 -15.93
C PRO A 103 -0.75 -8.21 -14.60
N GLN A 104 0.29 -8.93 -14.18
CA GLN A 104 1.09 -8.56 -13.01
C GLN A 104 1.83 -7.23 -13.17
N THR A 105 2.23 -6.89 -14.39
CA THR A 105 2.87 -5.59 -14.69
C THR A 105 1.88 -4.45 -14.48
N ILE A 106 0.62 -4.62 -14.91
CA ILE A 106 -0.45 -3.67 -14.66
C ILE A 106 -0.66 -3.47 -13.15
N PHE A 107 -0.69 -4.57 -12.38
CA PHE A 107 -0.78 -4.48 -10.92
C PHE A 107 0.37 -3.67 -10.32
N ARG A 108 1.62 -3.89 -10.77
CA ARG A 108 2.77 -3.10 -10.31
C ARG A 108 2.58 -1.61 -10.60
N HIS A 109 2.11 -1.23 -11.79
CA HIS A 109 1.86 0.18 -12.13
C HIS A 109 0.76 0.81 -11.26
N ILE A 110 -0.31 0.08 -10.98
CA ILE A 110 -1.39 0.52 -10.08
C ILE A 110 -0.84 0.70 -8.65
N ALA A 111 -0.01 -0.23 -8.19
CA ALA A 111 0.62 -0.17 -6.87
C ALA A 111 1.66 0.97 -6.76
N GLU A 112 2.46 1.22 -7.80
CA GLU A 112 3.38 2.37 -7.91
C GLU A 112 2.62 3.70 -7.79
N ALA A 113 1.36 3.76 -8.25
CA ALA A 113 0.47 4.89 -8.09
C ALA A 113 -0.25 4.95 -6.73
N ASN A 114 0.14 4.10 -5.76
CA ASN A 114 -0.48 3.99 -4.44
C ASN A 114 -1.97 3.59 -4.44
N LEU A 115 -2.46 2.99 -5.53
CA LEU A 115 -3.82 2.48 -5.61
C LEU A 115 -3.87 1.04 -5.08
N LYS A 116 -4.85 0.77 -4.22
CA LYS A 116 -5.05 -0.54 -3.58
C LYS A 116 -6.45 -1.04 -3.84
N SER A 117 -6.56 -2.33 -4.11
CA SER A 117 -7.85 -3.02 -4.19
C SER A 117 -8.54 -3.00 -2.83
N LYS A 118 -9.84 -2.71 -2.81
CA LYS A 118 -10.69 -2.76 -1.61
C LYS A 118 -11.90 -3.65 -1.88
N ARG A 119 -12.48 -4.19 -0.81
CA ARG A 119 -13.75 -4.92 -0.92
C ARG A 119 -14.88 -3.89 -1.11
N PRO A 120 -15.76 -4.06 -2.12
CA PRO A 120 -16.90 -3.16 -2.29
C PRO A 120 -17.84 -3.27 -1.09
N PHE A 121 -18.38 -2.13 -0.66
CA PHE A 121 -19.36 -2.09 0.41
C PHE A 121 -20.68 -2.67 -0.07
N ARG A 122 -21.27 -3.60 0.69
CA ARG A 122 -22.56 -4.22 0.38
C ARG A 122 -23.64 -3.49 1.16
N ALA A 123 -24.47 -2.72 0.48
CA ALA A 123 -25.61 -2.00 1.06
C ALA A 123 -26.89 -2.31 0.28
N LEU A 124 -28.03 -2.25 0.97
CA LEU A 124 -29.32 -2.25 0.29
C LEU A 124 -29.42 -1.00 -0.59
N PRO A 125 -29.84 -1.15 -1.87
CA PRO A 125 -29.99 0.00 -2.75
C PRO A 125 -31.11 0.90 -2.23
N LEU A 126 -30.74 2.12 -1.84
CA LEU A 126 -31.71 3.16 -1.48
C LEU A 126 -32.25 3.80 -2.76
N THR A 127 -33.57 3.82 -2.91
CA THR A 127 -34.25 4.63 -3.93
C THR A 127 -34.05 6.12 -3.62
N GLN A 128 -34.29 6.99 -4.61
CA GLN A 128 -34.16 8.44 -4.42
C GLN A 128 -35.09 8.97 -3.33
N GLU A 129 -36.33 8.48 -3.30
CA GLU A 129 -37.33 8.81 -2.27
C GLU A 129 -36.85 8.42 -0.87
N HIS A 130 -36.34 7.19 -0.69
CA HIS A 130 -35.80 6.76 0.59
C HIS A 130 -34.65 7.65 1.08
N ARG A 131 -33.80 8.16 0.18
CA ARG A 131 -32.70 9.07 0.54
C ARG A 131 -33.24 10.42 1.01
N GLN A 132 -34.25 10.96 0.33
CA GLN A 132 -34.88 12.23 0.70
C GLN A 132 -35.58 12.14 2.06
N LEU A 133 -36.38 11.11 2.28
CA LEU A 133 -37.07 10.90 3.57
C LEU A 133 -36.07 10.74 4.72
N ARG A 134 -35.00 9.96 4.52
CA ARG A 134 -33.93 9.80 5.52
C ARG A 134 -33.24 11.13 5.80
N LEU A 135 -32.93 11.91 4.76
CA LEU A 135 -32.29 13.21 4.92
C LEU A 135 -33.20 14.18 5.68
N GLN A 136 -34.46 14.28 5.30
CA GLN A 136 -35.47 15.12 5.99
C GLN A 136 -35.63 14.69 7.44
N TRP A 137 -35.67 13.38 7.71
CA TRP A 137 -35.77 12.85 9.07
C TRP A 137 -34.57 13.26 9.93
N CYS A 138 -33.34 13.19 9.38
CA CYS A 138 -32.13 13.64 10.05
C CYS A 138 -32.12 15.16 10.24
N GLN A 139 -32.48 15.94 9.22
CA GLN A 139 -32.50 17.41 9.27
C GLN A 139 -33.50 17.92 10.31
N ALA A 140 -34.72 17.38 10.33
CA ALA A 140 -35.76 17.74 11.31
C ALA A 140 -35.34 17.47 12.77
N ARG A 141 -34.35 16.58 12.97
CA ARG A 141 -33.86 16.16 14.30
C ARG A 141 -32.39 16.55 14.54
N SER A 142 -31.83 17.40 13.69
CA SER A 142 -30.42 17.79 13.79
C SER A 142 -30.13 18.62 15.05
N MET A 143 -31.14 19.32 15.58
CA MET A 143 -31.05 20.18 16.77
C MET A 143 -31.58 19.51 18.05
N TRP A 144 -31.87 18.20 18.00
CA TRP A 144 -32.46 17.50 19.14
C TRP A 144 -31.44 17.23 20.24
N ASN A 145 -31.84 17.52 21.47
CA ASN A 145 -31.04 17.25 22.66
C ASN A 145 -31.28 15.83 23.17
N VAL A 146 -30.43 15.36 24.09
CA VAL A 146 -30.50 14.00 24.65
C VAL A 146 -31.88 13.69 25.25
N THR A 147 -32.54 14.68 25.87
CA THR A 147 -33.88 14.55 26.43
C THR A 147 -34.98 14.38 25.37
N ASP A 148 -34.79 14.90 24.16
CA ASP A 148 -35.72 14.71 23.04
C ASP A 148 -35.55 13.33 22.42
N TRP A 149 -34.32 12.81 22.37
CA TRP A 149 -34.05 11.43 21.96
C TRP A 149 -34.63 10.40 22.93
N GLN A 150 -34.64 10.69 24.24
CA GLN A 150 -35.23 9.83 25.27
C GLN A 150 -36.74 9.63 25.10
N LYS A 151 -37.43 10.53 24.38
CA LYS A 151 -38.87 10.40 24.09
C LYS A 151 -39.17 9.40 22.98
N ILE A 152 -38.19 9.04 22.15
CA ILE A 152 -38.39 8.06 21.07
C ILE A 152 -38.10 6.65 21.60
N LEU A 153 -39.11 5.77 21.50
CA LEU A 153 -38.92 4.34 21.70
C LEU A 153 -38.69 3.67 20.35
N PHE A 154 -37.51 3.06 20.17
CA PHE A 154 -37.21 2.26 18.99
C PHE A 154 -37.56 0.81 19.24
N LEU A 155 -38.57 0.30 18.52
CA LEU A 155 -38.91 -1.11 18.49
C LEU A 155 -38.30 -1.74 17.24
N LEU A 156 -37.25 -2.55 17.42
CA LEU A 156 -36.69 -3.36 16.35
C LEU A 156 -37.21 -4.78 16.48
N MET A 157 -38.26 -5.12 15.74
CA MET A 157 -38.66 -6.52 15.61
C MET A 157 -37.65 -7.23 14.72
N ASN A 158 -36.89 -8.15 15.32
CA ASN A 158 -35.92 -8.98 14.62
C ASN A 158 -36.63 -10.28 14.20
N PRO A 159 -36.95 -10.47 12.90
CA PRO A 159 -37.80 -11.58 12.46
C PRO A 159 -37.15 -12.98 12.58
N GLY A 160 -35.93 -13.08 13.14
CA GLY A 160 -35.22 -14.34 13.37
C GLY A 160 -35.30 -14.92 14.78
N LEU A 161 -35.96 -14.25 15.74
CA LEU A 161 -36.17 -14.79 17.08
C LEU A 161 -37.56 -15.43 17.15
N PHE A 162 -37.57 -16.76 17.00
CA PHE A 162 -38.73 -17.63 17.12
C PHE A 162 -39.49 -17.42 18.44
N TRP A 163 -40.82 -17.23 18.32
CA TRP A 163 -41.88 -17.45 19.30
C TRP A 163 -41.48 -17.54 20.80
N GLY A 164 -41.72 -16.44 21.52
CA GLY A 164 -41.74 -16.43 22.98
C GLY A 164 -41.02 -15.23 23.56
N GLN A 165 -41.77 -14.15 23.83
CA GLN A 165 -41.42 -13.00 24.66
C GLN A 165 -40.07 -12.30 24.36
N MET A 166 -40.12 -11.10 23.77
CA MET A 166 -39.34 -9.92 24.20
C MET A 166 -39.55 -8.78 23.20
N ILE A 167 -40.35 -7.79 23.60
CA ILE A 167 -40.29 -6.47 22.96
C ILE A 167 -39.04 -5.80 23.54
N THR A 168 -37.93 -5.79 22.81
CA THR A 168 -36.72 -5.06 23.23
C THR A 168 -36.94 -3.56 23.00
N VAL A 169 -37.23 -2.85 24.09
CA VAL A 169 -37.24 -1.38 24.11
C VAL A 169 -35.81 -0.91 24.38
N TYR A 170 -35.13 -0.37 23.37
CA TYR A 170 -33.82 0.25 23.57
C TYR A 170 -34.03 1.70 24.01
N GLY A 171 -33.80 1.99 25.29
CA GLY A 171 -33.69 3.34 25.81
C GLY A 171 -32.30 3.91 25.51
N CYS A 172 -32.22 5.01 24.76
CA CYS A 172 -30.96 5.66 24.41
C CYS A 172 -30.46 6.50 25.60
N GLY A 173 -29.85 5.84 26.60
CA GLY A 173 -29.05 6.48 27.65
C GLY A 173 -27.61 6.67 27.18
N GLY A 174 -27.12 7.92 27.18
CA GLY A 174 -25.97 8.37 26.40
C GLY A 174 -24.59 7.81 26.77
N ALA A 175 -23.71 7.84 25.78
CA ALA A 175 -22.25 7.93 25.94
C ALA A 175 -21.64 8.53 24.65
N LEU A 176 -21.69 9.85 24.52
CA LEU A 176 -20.74 10.60 23.69
C LEU A 176 -19.78 11.34 24.61
N ALA A 177 -18.92 10.58 25.28
CA ALA A 177 -17.67 11.09 25.86
C ALA A 177 -16.69 9.91 25.93
N SER A 178 -15.58 10.03 25.21
CA SER A 178 -14.49 9.05 25.01
C SER A 178 -14.79 7.88 24.05
N GLY A 179 -13.97 7.76 23.01
CA GLY A 179 -14.07 6.79 21.92
C GLY A 179 -13.77 5.36 22.32
N THR A 180 -14.63 4.77 23.16
CA THR A 180 -14.63 3.35 23.49
C THR A 180 -16.07 2.88 23.58
N ILE A 181 -16.46 1.91 22.74
CA ILE A 181 -17.80 1.29 22.76
C ILE A 181 -17.91 0.48 24.06
N PRO A 182 -18.82 0.79 25.00
CA PRO A 182 -19.02 -0.04 26.17
C PRO A 182 -19.87 -1.27 25.78
N THR A 183 -19.35 -2.47 26.03
CA THR A 183 -19.99 -3.76 25.76
C THR A 183 -21.03 -4.20 26.79
N TYR A 184 -21.70 -3.28 27.49
CA TYR A 184 -22.68 -3.68 28.52
C TYR A 184 -24.03 -2.98 28.32
N LEU A 185 -24.97 -3.77 27.81
CA LEU A 185 -26.40 -3.52 27.79
C LEU A 185 -26.91 -3.39 29.24
N PHE A 186 -27.45 -2.23 29.60
CA PHE A 186 -28.29 -2.13 30.79
C PHE A 186 -29.68 -2.69 30.47
N TYR A 187 -29.98 -3.87 31.01
CA TYR A 187 -31.32 -4.45 31.01
C TYR A 187 -32.12 -3.84 32.18
N VAL A 188 -33.20 -3.11 31.88
CA VAL A 188 -34.22 -2.80 32.89
C VAL A 188 -35.36 -3.80 32.69
N THR A 189 -35.40 -4.83 33.54
CA THR A 189 -36.52 -5.77 33.64
C THR A 189 -37.65 -5.12 34.45
N LEU A 190 -38.76 -4.76 33.79
CA LEU A 190 -40.03 -4.49 34.46
C LEU A 190 -40.82 -5.80 34.53
N PRO A 191 -41.18 -6.31 35.72
CA PRO A 191 -42.09 -7.44 35.81
C PRO A 191 -43.50 -6.98 35.45
N ALA A 192 -44.15 -7.74 34.59
CA ALA A 192 -45.57 -7.60 34.29
C ALA A 192 -46.38 -7.90 35.57
N GLN A 193 -47.14 -6.92 36.07
CA GLN A 193 -48.28 -7.21 36.93
C GLN A 193 -49.51 -7.36 36.04
N LEU A 194 -50.10 -8.55 36.10
CA LEU A 194 -51.38 -8.92 35.50
C LEU A 194 -52.50 -8.30 36.34
N VAL A 195 -53.32 -7.42 35.75
CA VAL A 195 -54.79 -7.48 35.56
C VAL A 195 -55.16 -6.46 34.51
#